data_AF-A0A7C7XU76-F1
#
_entry.id   AF-A0A7C7XU76-F1
#
_cell.length_a   1.000
_cell.length_b   1.000
_cell.length_c   1.000
_cell.angle_alpha   90.00
_cell.angle_beta   90.00
_cell.angle_gamma   90.00
#
_symmetry.space_group_name_H-M   'P 1'
#
loop_
_entity.id
_entity.type
_entity.pdbx_description
1 polymer ?
#
loop_
_entity_poly.entity_id
_entity_poly.type
_entity_poly.pdbx_seq_one_letter_code
_entity_poly.pdbx_strand_id
1 'polypeptide(L)'
;MKIRRVAYNNQKKTFEATIYSGRVFSFPFAKANPQPTSDNQVYEVQPDPDFGNEAFTYTLESGEEGTIHIDHLLEYCDDPAYMARLTLHKLTVEAMKRVESSPLSKREIMRRLGTSQAQLYRLLDPANDRKSMNQLVELLAAVDCEVEMLVRERPAESWTTAKRK
;
A
#
# COMPACT_ATOMS: atom_id res chain seq x y z
N MET A 1 5.49 -6.96 3.30
CA MET A 1 5.39 -8.32 2.69
C MET A 1 6.72 -8.58 2.00
N LYS A 2 7.27 -9.81 2.04
CA LYS A 2 8.60 -10.07 1.46
C LYS A 2 8.56 -10.74 0.08
N ILE A 3 9.41 -10.26 -0.82
CA ILE A 3 9.69 -10.81 -2.14
C ILE A 3 10.74 -11.92 -1.98
N ARG A 4 10.44 -13.08 -2.57
CA ARG A 4 11.34 -14.24 -2.56
C ARG A 4 12.15 -14.32 -3.85
N ARG A 5 11.53 -14.02 -4.98
CA ARG A 5 12.16 -14.05 -6.31
C ARG A 5 11.52 -13.00 -7.18
N VAL A 6 12.30 -12.42 -8.07
CA VAL A 6 11.83 -11.56 -9.15
C VAL A 6 12.40 -12.05 -10.47
N ALA A 7 11.61 -11.93 -11.53
CA ALA A 7 12.01 -12.17 -12.90
C ALA A 7 11.46 -11.05 -13.78
N TYR A 8 12.00 -10.90 -14.98
CA TYR A 8 11.43 -10.02 -16.00
C TYR A 8 11.07 -10.81 -17.25
N ASN A 9 10.11 -10.29 -18.01
CA ASN A 9 9.67 -10.86 -19.29
C ASN A 9 9.65 -9.76 -20.34
N ASN A 10 10.67 -9.73 -21.20
CA ASN A 10 10.80 -8.70 -22.24
C ASN A 10 9.71 -8.81 -23.32
N GLN A 11 9.18 -10.01 -23.59
CA GLN A 11 8.09 -10.19 -24.55
C GLN A 11 6.77 -9.60 -24.03
N LYS A 12 6.47 -9.81 -22.74
CA LYS A 12 5.29 -9.25 -22.08
C LYS A 12 5.48 -7.82 -21.57
N LYS A 13 6.73 -7.34 -21.54
CA LYS A 13 7.14 -6.06 -20.95
C LYS A 13 6.70 -5.91 -19.49
N THR A 14 6.95 -6.95 -18.68
CA THR A 14 6.52 -7.01 -17.28
C THR A 14 7.60 -7.58 -16.37
N PHE A 15 7.67 -7.10 -15.14
CA PHE A 15 8.29 -7.77 -14.01
C PHE A 15 7.32 -8.78 -13.38
N GLU A 16 7.83 -9.91 -12.92
CA GLU A 16 7.09 -10.93 -12.19
C GLU A 16 7.74 -11.15 -10.83
N ALA A 17 7.05 -10.77 -9.76
CA ALA A 17 7.53 -10.91 -8.39
C ALA A 17 6.79 -12.05 -7.68
N THR A 18 7.55 -13.04 -7.19
CA THR A 18 7.04 -14.11 -6.33
C THR A 18 7.30 -13.77 -4.88
N ILE A 19 6.23 -13.69 -4.08
CA ILE A 19 6.36 -13.49 -2.62
C ILE A 19 6.52 -14.82 -1.89
N TYR A 20 6.92 -14.78 -0.61
CA TYR A 20 7.14 -16.00 0.20
C TYR A 20 5.91 -16.91 0.33
N SER A 21 4.69 -16.36 0.22
CA SER A 21 3.46 -17.17 0.22
C SER A 21 3.22 -17.92 -1.10
N GLY A 22 4.09 -17.76 -2.10
CA GLY A 22 3.96 -18.37 -3.43
C GLY A 22 3.07 -17.61 -4.42
N ARG A 23 2.41 -16.51 -4.01
CA ARG A 23 1.65 -15.65 -4.93
C ARG A 23 2.62 -14.93 -5.87
N VAL A 24 2.19 -14.75 -7.12
CA VAL A 24 2.94 -14.06 -8.16
C VAL A 24 2.18 -12.79 -8.55
N PHE A 25 2.90 -11.68 -8.58
CA PHE A 25 2.39 -10.38 -9.02
C PHE A 25 3.10 -9.96 -10.30
N SER A 26 2.37 -9.31 -11.19
CA SER A 26 2.92 -8.80 -12.45
C SER A 26 2.86 -7.27 -12.45
N PHE A 27 3.99 -6.64 -12.79
CA PHE A 27 4.12 -5.19 -12.83
C PHE A 27 4.65 -4.74 -14.20
N PRO A 28 3.94 -3.88 -14.95
CA PRO A 28 4.34 -3.50 -16.30
C PRO A 28 5.53 -2.55 -16.30
N PHE A 29 6.42 -2.70 -17.29
CA PHE A 29 7.56 -1.81 -17.52
C PHE A 29 7.12 -0.35 -17.70
N ALA A 30 5.96 -0.11 -18.34
CA ALA A 30 5.42 1.23 -18.57
C ALA A 30 5.06 2.00 -17.28
N LYS A 31 5.02 1.34 -16.12
CA LYS A 31 4.79 1.97 -14.81
C LYS A 31 6.05 2.01 -13.95
N ALA A 32 7.16 1.49 -14.46
CA ALA A 32 8.45 1.53 -13.80
C ALA A 32 9.18 2.84 -14.11
N ASN A 33 10.02 3.27 -13.18
CA ASN A 33 10.88 4.44 -13.35
C ASN A 33 12.30 4.08 -12.86
N PRO A 34 13.33 4.12 -13.72
CA PRO A 34 13.32 4.40 -15.15
C PRO A 34 12.57 3.34 -15.98
N GLN A 35 11.83 3.75 -17.02
CA GLN A 35 11.06 2.83 -17.84
C GLN A 35 11.97 1.99 -18.77
N PRO A 36 11.94 0.64 -18.71
CA PRO A 36 12.62 -0.20 -19.69
C PRO A 36 12.04 0.00 -21.10
N THR A 37 12.92 0.17 -22.09
CA THR A 37 12.55 0.34 -23.52
C THR A 37 13.24 -0.70 -24.39
N SER A 38 12.96 -0.72 -25.71
CA SER A 38 13.66 -1.62 -26.63
C SER A 38 15.16 -1.36 -26.71
N ASP A 39 15.54 -0.10 -26.53
CA ASP A 39 16.89 0.42 -26.73
C ASP A 39 17.67 0.49 -25.40
N ASN A 40 16.98 0.28 -24.28
CA ASN A 40 17.53 0.27 -22.93
C ASN A 40 16.77 -0.78 -22.12
N GLN A 41 17.16 -2.05 -22.30
CA GLN A 41 16.44 -3.19 -21.73
C GLN A 41 16.83 -3.43 -20.27
N VAL A 42 16.06 -4.27 -19.57
CA VAL A 42 16.43 -4.74 -18.23
C VAL A 42 17.64 -5.66 -18.36
N TYR A 43 18.77 -5.24 -17.79
CA TYR A 43 19.98 -6.02 -17.69
C TYR A 43 19.86 -7.03 -16.54
N GLU A 44 19.48 -6.54 -15.36
CA GLU A 44 19.40 -7.33 -14.14
C GLU A 44 18.21 -6.92 -13.26
N VAL A 45 17.67 -7.86 -12.49
CA VAL A 45 16.64 -7.60 -11.48
C VAL A 45 16.81 -8.53 -10.29
N GLN A 46 16.78 -7.99 -9.07
CA GLN A 46 16.96 -8.77 -7.85
C GLN A 46 16.09 -8.24 -6.71
N PRO A 47 15.63 -9.10 -5.76
CA PRO A 47 15.07 -8.63 -4.51
C PRO A 47 16.12 -7.82 -3.76
N ASP A 48 15.73 -6.69 -3.21
CA ASP A 48 16.67 -5.75 -2.60
C ASP A 48 16.76 -5.99 -1.08
N PRO A 49 17.92 -6.46 -0.56
CA PRO A 49 18.12 -6.70 0.86
C PRO A 49 18.07 -5.43 1.70
N ASP A 50 18.42 -4.26 1.13
CA ASP A 50 18.47 -2.99 1.85
C ASP A 50 17.06 -2.51 2.21
N PHE A 51 16.05 -2.95 1.45
CA PHE A 51 14.63 -2.77 1.77
C PHE A 51 14.03 -3.97 2.52
N GLY A 52 14.84 -4.82 3.14
CA GLY A 52 14.36 -5.99 3.88
C GLY A 52 13.66 -7.04 2.98
N ASN A 53 14.00 -7.05 1.68
CA ASN A 53 13.32 -7.78 0.62
C ASN A 53 11.84 -7.38 0.43
N GLU A 54 11.45 -6.16 0.81
CA GLU A 54 10.13 -5.61 0.51
C GLU A 54 10.11 -4.81 -0.80
N ALA A 55 11.26 -4.67 -1.46
CA ALA A 55 11.38 -4.13 -2.80
C ALA A 55 12.24 -5.04 -3.69
N PHE A 56 12.19 -4.79 -4.99
CA PHE A 56 13.20 -5.26 -5.92
C PHE A 56 13.80 -4.09 -6.68
N THR A 57 15.08 -4.21 -7.00
CA THR A 57 15.82 -3.22 -7.80
C THR A 57 16.17 -3.86 -9.13
N TYR A 58 16.03 -3.09 -10.21
CA TYR A 58 16.42 -3.48 -11.55
C TYR A 58 17.38 -2.45 -12.13
N THR A 59 18.30 -2.94 -12.94
CA THR A 59 19.30 -2.13 -13.64
C THR A 59 19.06 -2.28 -15.13
N LEU A 60 19.07 -1.16 -15.86
CA LEU A 60 18.96 -1.13 -17.31
C LEU A 60 20.34 -1.28 -17.96
N GLU A 61 20.40 -1.60 -19.25
CA GLU A 61 21.66 -1.71 -20.01
C GLU A 61 22.49 -0.41 -19.99
N SER A 62 21.83 0.74 -19.89
CA SER A 62 22.47 2.06 -19.66
C SER A 62 23.17 2.21 -18.31
N GLY A 63 22.91 1.31 -17.35
CA GLY A 63 23.35 1.41 -15.96
C GLY A 63 22.41 2.19 -15.04
N GLU A 64 21.30 2.74 -15.56
CA GLU A 64 20.27 3.36 -14.71
C GLU A 64 19.56 2.31 -13.85
N GLU A 65 19.28 2.65 -12.60
CA GLU A 65 18.63 1.76 -11.64
C GLU A 65 17.26 2.28 -11.24
N GLY A 66 16.33 1.35 -11.04
CA GLY A 66 15.01 1.62 -10.49
C GLY A 66 14.63 0.63 -9.41
N THR A 67 13.90 1.10 -8.42
CA THR A 67 13.41 0.28 -7.30
C THR A 67 11.90 0.30 -7.29
N ILE A 68 11.29 -0.88 -7.12
CA ILE A 68 9.84 -1.02 -7.00
C ILE A 68 9.53 -1.74 -5.69
N HIS A 69 8.83 -1.04 -4.79
CA HIS A 69 8.36 -1.59 -3.53
C HIS A 69 7.15 -2.51 -3.74
N ILE A 70 7.00 -3.52 -2.88
CA ILE A 70 5.89 -4.48 -2.92
C ILE A 70 4.54 -3.78 -2.79
N ASP A 71 4.47 -2.66 -2.07
CA ASP A 71 3.25 -1.88 -1.94
C ASP A 71 2.79 -1.31 -3.28
N HIS A 72 3.70 -0.84 -4.15
CA HIS A 72 3.35 -0.41 -5.50
C HIS A 72 2.81 -1.56 -6.36
N LEU A 73 3.33 -2.78 -6.16
CA LEU A 73 2.82 -3.98 -6.83
C LEU A 73 1.41 -4.33 -6.36
N LEU A 74 1.21 -4.34 -5.04
CA LEU A 74 -0.08 -4.65 -4.42
C LEU A 74 -1.13 -3.61 -4.76
N GLU A 75 -0.72 -2.34 -4.83
CA GLU A 75 -1.56 -1.24 -5.28
C GLU A 75 -1.96 -1.43 -6.74
N TYR A 76 -0.99 -1.68 -7.62
CA TYR A 76 -1.25 -1.91 -9.05
C TYR A 76 -2.16 -3.13 -9.30
N CYS A 77 -1.97 -4.22 -8.56
CA CYS A 77 -2.77 -5.43 -8.68
C CYS A 77 -4.11 -5.36 -7.92
N ASP A 78 -4.46 -4.22 -7.32
CA ASP A 78 -5.64 -4.05 -6.47
C ASP A 78 -5.79 -5.16 -5.41
N ASP A 79 -4.70 -5.58 -4.75
CA ASP A 79 -4.77 -6.67 -3.77
C ASP A 79 -5.77 -6.31 -2.66
N PRO A 80 -6.84 -7.11 -2.45
CA PRO A 80 -7.93 -6.71 -1.53
C PRO A 80 -7.46 -6.45 -0.10
N ALA A 81 -6.49 -7.24 0.38
CA ALA A 81 -5.96 -7.07 1.74
C ALA A 81 -5.12 -5.80 1.85
N TYR A 82 -4.30 -5.49 0.85
CA TYR A 82 -3.56 -4.24 0.78
C TYR A 82 -4.49 -3.03 0.65
N MET A 83 -5.50 -3.08 -0.23
CA MET A 83 -6.50 -2.02 -0.37
C MET A 83 -7.26 -1.73 0.93
N ALA A 84 -7.63 -2.77 1.68
CA ALA A 84 -8.25 -2.62 2.99
C ALA A 84 -7.30 -1.94 4.00
N ARG A 85 -6.02 -2.35 4.05
CA ARG A 85 -5.01 -1.70 4.90
C ARG A 85 -4.75 -0.26 4.49
N LEU A 86 -4.67 0.03 3.20
CA LEU A 86 -4.49 1.39 2.67
C LEU A 86 -5.68 2.28 3.04
N THR A 87 -6.90 1.76 2.98
CA THR A 87 -8.11 2.46 3.41
C THR A 87 -8.07 2.75 4.92
N LEU A 88 -7.69 1.76 5.74
CA LEU A 88 -7.51 1.93 7.18
C LEU A 88 -6.43 2.97 7.53
N HIS A 89 -5.32 2.96 6.80
CA HIS A 89 -4.24 3.94 6.94
C HIS A 89 -4.72 5.36 6.61
N LYS A 90 -5.39 5.55 5.47
CA LYS A 90 -5.99 6.85 5.08
C LYS A 90 -6.97 7.35 6.12
N LEU A 91 -7.83 6.47 6.63
CA LEU A 91 -8.78 6.82 7.71
C LEU A 91 -8.06 7.19 9.01
N THR A 92 -6.94 6.54 9.34
CA THR A 92 -6.12 6.91 10.50
C THR A 92 -5.58 8.32 10.36
N VAL A 93 -4.98 8.63 9.21
CA VAL A 93 -4.40 9.96 8.95
C VAL A 93 -5.47 11.03 9.07
N GLU A 94 -6.67 10.78 8.57
CA GLU A 94 -7.81 11.69 8.75
C GLU A 94 -8.21 11.81 10.23
N ALA A 95 -8.31 10.70 10.97
CA ALA A 95 -8.62 10.72 12.39
C ALA A 95 -7.59 11.52 13.21
N MET A 96 -6.29 11.41 12.89
CA MET A 96 -5.24 12.23 13.51
C MET A 96 -5.50 13.72 13.30
N LYS A 97 -5.74 14.13 12.05
CA LYS A 97 -6.03 15.53 11.72
C LYS A 97 -7.26 16.03 12.47
N ARG A 98 -8.33 15.23 12.53
CA ARG A 98 -9.57 15.61 13.23
C ARG A 98 -9.36 15.74 14.73
N VAL A 99 -8.63 14.82 15.35
CA VAL A 99 -8.27 14.90 16.76
C VAL A 99 -7.41 16.13 17.06
N GLU A 100 -6.43 16.45 16.20
CA GLU A 100 -5.58 17.64 16.35
C GLU A 100 -6.35 18.96 16.18
N SER A 101 -7.30 19.01 15.25
CA SER A 101 -8.13 20.18 14.99
C SER A 101 -9.31 20.35 15.96
N SER A 102 -9.62 19.32 16.74
CA SER A 102 -10.76 19.32 17.65
C SER A 102 -10.56 20.31 18.80
N PRO A 103 -11.59 21.05 19.23
CA PRO A 103 -11.51 21.87 20.44
C PRO A 103 -11.49 21.02 21.73
N LEU A 104 -11.69 19.70 21.63
CA LEU A 104 -11.73 18.80 22.78
C LEU A 104 -10.33 18.51 23.30
N SER A 105 -10.18 18.55 24.63
CA SER A 105 -8.95 18.05 25.25
C SER A 105 -8.80 16.55 25.02
N LYS A 106 -7.55 16.05 24.95
CA LYS A 106 -7.26 14.61 24.88
C LYS A 106 -7.97 13.81 25.99
N ARG A 107 -8.13 14.40 27.18
CA ARG A 107 -8.84 13.79 28.31
C ARG A 107 -10.33 13.62 28.05
N GLU A 108 -10.95 14.61 27.42
CA GLU A 108 -12.37 14.53 27.06
C GLU A 108 -12.60 13.49 25.95
N ILE A 109 -11.71 13.42 24.97
CA ILE A 109 -11.74 12.37 23.93
C ILE A 109 -11.64 10.98 24.57
N MET A 110 -10.69 10.78 25.49
CA MET A 110 -10.55 9.52 26.24
C MET A 110 -11.80 9.17 27.04
N ARG A 111 -12.43 10.16 27.69
CA ARG A 111 -13.67 9.97 28.46
C ARG A 111 -14.83 9.54 27.56
N ARG A 112 -15.02 10.18 26.41
CA ARG A 112 -16.07 9.86 25.44
C ARG A 112 -15.91 8.46 24.86
N LEU A 113 -14.67 8.04 24.61
CA LEU A 113 -14.33 6.71 24.11
C LEU A 113 -14.28 5.61 25.18
N GLY A 114 -14.33 5.96 26.46
CA GLY A 114 -14.12 5.00 27.55
C GLY A 114 -12.76 4.30 27.47
N THR A 115 -11.72 4.99 27.00
CA THR A 115 -10.42 4.39 26.68
C THR A 115 -9.26 5.03 27.46
N SER A 116 -8.13 4.34 27.54
CA SER A 116 -6.92 4.85 28.19
C SER A 116 -6.05 5.66 27.22
N GLN A 117 -5.13 6.45 27.76
CA GLN A 117 -4.21 7.26 26.95
C GLN A 117 -3.35 6.41 26.02
N ALA A 118 -2.86 5.27 26.52
CA ALA A 118 -2.07 4.33 25.71
C ALA A 118 -2.89 3.77 24.54
N GLN A 119 -4.18 3.48 24.74
CA GLN A 119 -5.05 2.99 23.68
C GLN A 119 -5.37 4.08 22.66
N LEU A 120 -5.63 5.33 23.10
CA LEU A 120 -5.81 6.46 22.19
C LEU A 120 -4.58 6.65 21.28
N TYR A 121 -3.37 6.62 21.83
CA TYR A 121 -2.16 6.74 21.02
C TYR A 121 -1.98 5.56 20.05
N ARG A 122 -2.31 4.32 20.46
CA ARG A 122 -2.28 3.17 19.55
C ARG A 122 -3.30 3.29 18.41
N LEU A 123 -4.46 3.89 18.66
CA LEU A 123 -5.45 4.14 17.61
C LEU A 123 -4.95 5.18 16.61
N LEU A 124 -4.28 6.22 17.10
CA LEU A 124 -3.74 7.30 16.29
C LEU A 124 -2.43 6.95 15.56
N ASP A 125 -1.71 5.90 15.98
CA ASP A 125 -0.46 5.48 15.37
C ASP A 125 -0.67 4.85 13.96
N PRO A 126 -0.24 5.48 12.86
CA PRO A 126 -0.40 4.94 11.51
C PRO A 126 0.38 3.65 11.24
N ALA A 127 1.41 3.35 12.04
CA ALA A 127 2.17 2.11 11.94
C ALA A 127 1.46 0.92 12.61
N ASN A 128 0.45 1.18 13.44
CA ASN A 128 -0.35 0.13 14.08
C ASN A 128 -1.41 -0.41 13.11
N ASP A 129 -1.16 -1.59 12.55
CA ASP A 129 -2.03 -2.31 11.62
C ASP A 129 -3.09 -3.20 12.32
N ARG A 130 -3.05 -3.32 13.65
CA ARG A 130 -3.96 -4.20 14.42
C ARG A 130 -5.30 -3.56 14.78
N LYS A 131 -5.41 -2.25 14.60
CA LYS A 131 -6.65 -1.51 14.89
C LYS A 131 -7.71 -1.80 13.84
N SER A 132 -8.97 -1.71 14.24
CA SER A 132 -10.10 -1.93 13.34
C SER A 132 -10.65 -0.62 12.77
N MET A 133 -11.35 -0.72 11.64
CA MET A 133 -12.06 0.42 11.06
C MET A 133 -13.12 0.97 12.03
N ASN A 134 -13.84 0.08 12.73
CA ASN A 134 -14.85 0.48 13.72
C ASN A 134 -14.27 1.36 14.82
N GLN A 135 -13.07 1.04 15.33
CA GLN A 135 -12.43 1.86 16.36
C GLN A 135 -12.09 3.27 15.87
N LEU A 136 -11.75 3.44 14.59
CA LEU A 136 -11.50 4.77 14.01
C LEU A 136 -12.81 5.54 13.79
N VAL A 137 -13.89 4.85 13.41
CA VAL A 137 -15.23 5.46 13.30
C VAL A 137 -15.72 5.94 14.67
N GLU A 138 -15.56 5.13 15.72
CA GLU A 138 -15.87 5.51 17.10
C GLU A 138 -15.06 6.72 17.56
N LEU A 139 -13.75 6.75 17.25
CA LEU A 139 -12.88 7.89 17.52
C LEU A 139 -13.35 9.17 16.83
N LEU A 140 -13.71 9.09 15.54
CA LEU A 140 -14.23 10.22 14.78
C LEU A 140 -15.56 10.72 15.34
N ALA A 141 -16.48 9.81 15.69
CA ALA A 141 -17.73 10.18 16.35
C ALA A 141 -17.48 10.86 17.71
N ALA A 142 -16.49 10.42 18.48
CA ALA A 142 -16.14 11.04 19.76
C ALA A 142 -15.60 12.48 19.62
N VAL A 143 -15.05 12.84 18.46
CA VAL A 143 -14.63 14.21 18.12
C VAL A 143 -15.67 14.96 17.28
N ASP A 144 -16.95 14.57 17.41
CA ASP A 144 -18.10 15.23 16.80
C ASP A 144 -18.06 15.23 15.25
N CYS A 145 -17.41 14.23 14.65
CA CYS A 145 -17.45 14.00 13.21
C CYS A 145 -18.53 12.99 12.84
N GLU A 146 -19.26 13.28 11.76
CA GLU A 146 -20.12 12.31 11.08
C GLU A 146 -19.29 11.54 10.04
N VAL A 147 -19.46 10.22 9.99
CA VAL A 147 -18.72 9.36 9.07
C VAL A 147 -19.69 8.67 8.12
N GLU A 148 -19.61 9.05 6.84
CA GLU A 148 -20.32 8.39 5.75
C GLU A 148 -19.35 7.54 4.92
N MET A 149 -19.80 6.36 4.50
CA MET A 149 -19.03 5.47 3.63
C MET A 149 -19.66 5.38 2.25
N LEU A 150 -18.87 5.66 1.22
CA LEU A 150 -19.30 5.58 -0.18
C LEU A 150 -18.60 4.39 -0.85
N VAL A 151 -19.40 3.49 -1.41
CA VAL A 151 -18.91 2.38 -2.26
C VAL A 151 -19.02 2.83 -3.71
N ARG A 152 -17.94 2.68 -4.48
CA ARG A 152 -17.88 3.06 -5.90
C ARG A 152 -17.49 1.87 -6.75
N GLU A 153 -18.04 1.81 -7.95
CA GLU A 153 -17.53 0.89 -8.97
C GLU A 153 -16.09 1.24 -9.31
N ARG A 154 -15.28 0.20 -9.51
CA ARG A 154 -13.90 0.39 -9.94
C ARG A 154 -13.90 0.67 -11.45
N PRO A 155 -13.18 1.71 -11.94
CA PRO A 155 -13.01 1.91 -13.37
C PRO A 155 -12.40 0.66 -14.01
N ALA A 156 -12.95 0.24 -15.16
CA ALA A 156 -12.51 -0.97 -15.88
C ALA A 156 -11.08 -0.89 -16.47
N GLU A 157 -10.40 0.24 -16.30
CA GLU A 157 -9.13 0.56 -16.95
C GLU A 157 -7.90 -0.16 -16.36
N SER A 158 -8.07 -1.02 -15.34
CA SER A 158 -6.96 -1.79 -14.76
C SER A 158 -6.73 -3.19 -15.37
N TRP A 159 -7.55 -3.65 -16.33
CA TRP A 159 -7.48 -5.07 -16.74
C TRP A 159 -7.70 -5.35 -18.24
N THR A 160 -6.64 -5.22 -19.03
CA THR A 160 -6.39 -6.04 -20.24
C THR A 160 -4.88 -6.18 -20.36
N THR A 161 -4.25 -7.35 -20.17
CA THR A 161 -4.31 -8.47 -21.09
C THR A 161 -3.58 -9.67 -20.48
N ALA A 162 -4.28 -10.78 -20.26
CA ALA A 162 -3.76 -12.14 -20.49
C ALA A 162 -4.91 -13.13 -20.32
N LYS A 163 -5.75 -13.26 -21.36
CA LYS A 163 -6.59 -14.44 -21.53
C LYS A 163 -5.70 -15.67 -21.45
N ARG A 164 -5.96 -16.54 -20.48
CA ARG A 164 -5.53 -17.95 -20.52
C ARG A 164 -6.08 -18.57 -21.81
N LYS A 165 -5.19 -19.10 -22.65
CA LYS A 165 -5.48 -20.24 -23.51
C LYS A 165 -4.81 -21.44 -22.88
#